data_AF-F2F3X3-F1
#
_entry.id   AF-F2F3X3-F1
#
_cell.length_a   1.000
_cell.length_b   1.000
_cell.length_c   1.000
_cell.angle_alpha   90.00
_cell.angle_beta   90.00
_cell.angle_gamma   90.00
#
_symmetry.space_group_name_H-M   'P 1'
#
loop_
_entity.id
_entity.type
_entity.pdbx_description
1 polymer ?
#
loop_
_entity_poly.entity_id
_entity_poly.type
_entity_poly.pdbx_seq_one_letter_code
_entity_poly.pdbx_strand_id
1 'polypeptide(L)'
;MAKNYKKLTKAGLAAALVTSAIVPVASAATPAAAEEVSYVIIDQDGKLVKISIEDYSTLLGGGQNPTVKYITLTNEETFTIDQFSEVLGATLELGATLTYLANNSEPTAPSNVSEGSIVDGELVVEDETPEENSNETFFYNLAA
;
A
#
# COMPACT_ATOMS: atom_id res chain seq x y z
N MET A 1 6.88 -19.21 -28.31
CA MET A 1 7.47 -19.77 -27.08
C MET A 1 7.01 -18.90 -25.93
N ALA A 2 6.12 -19.40 -25.07
CA ALA A 2 5.69 -18.64 -23.89
C ALA A 2 6.86 -18.61 -22.90
N LYS A 3 7.43 -17.42 -22.66
CA LYS A 3 8.42 -17.23 -21.60
C LYS A 3 7.71 -17.47 -20.28
N ASN A 4 8.05 -18.56 -19.61
CA ASN A 4 7.62 -18.83 -18.24
C ASN A 4 8.37 -17.86 -17.32
N TYR A 5 7.85 -16.64 -17.19
CA TYR A 5 8.31 -15.71 -16.17
C TYR A 5 8.07 -16.36 -14.81
N LYS A 6 9.15 -16.62 -14.06
CA LYS A 6 9.06 -17.09 -12.68
C LYS A 6 8.32 -16.01 -11.90
N LYS A 7 7.03 -16.23 -11.64
CA LYS A 7 6.20 -15.34 -10.82
C LYS A 7 6.96 -15.06 -9.54
N LEU A 8 7.33 -13.80 -9.33
CA LEU A 8 7.99 -13.36 -8.11
C LEU A 8 7.10 -13.76 -6.94
N THR A 9 7.60 -14.62 -6.06
CA THR A 9 6.83 -15.07 -4.90
C THR A 9 6.52 -13.86 -4.02
N LYS A 10 5.34 -13.81 -3.40
CA LYS A 10 4.89 -12.68 -2.55
C LYS A 10 5.94 -12.20 -1.54
N ALA A 11 6.74 -13.12 -0.98
CA ALA A 11 7.84 -12.78 -0.07
C ALA A 11 9.01 -12.03 -0.73
N GLY A 12 9.32 -12.33 -1.99
CA GLY A 12 10.35 -11.59 -2.76
C GLY A 12 9.90 -10.19 -3.14
N LEU A 13 8.59 -9.96 -3.20
CA LEU A 13 8.00 -8.66 -3.47
C LEU A 13 8.11 -7.73 -2.25
N ALA A 14 7.80 -8.24 -1.06
CA ALA A 14 8.01 -7.54 0.20
C ALA A 14 9.49 -7.12 0.39
N ALA A 15 10.43 -8.01 0.07
CA ALA A 15 11.85 -7.68 0.12
C ALA A 15 12.25 -6.57 -0.88
N ALA A 16 11.70 -6.59 -2.10
CA ALA A 16 11.97 -5.56 -3.11
C ALA A 16 11.43 -4.17 -2.68
N LEU A 17 10.24 -4.14 -2.09
CA LEU A 17 9.62 -2.93 -1.55
C LEU A 17 10.41 -2.33 -0.37
N VAL A 18 10.94 -3.15 0.54
CA VAL A 18 11.71 -2.65 1.70
C VAL A 18 13.09 -2.10 1.28
N THR A 19 13.68 -2.62 0.21
CA THR A 19 15.01 -2.16 -0.25
C THR A 19 15.01 -0.80 -0.94
N SER A 20 13.85 -0.23 -1.31
CA SER A 20 13.81 1.08 -1.99
C SER A 20 14.01 2.28 -1.06
N ALA A 21 13.85 2.11 0.25
CA ALA A 21 13.97 3.20 1.22
C ALA A 21 15.43 3.61 1.55
N ILE A 22 16.44 2.93 1.00
CA ILE A 22 17.85 3.11 1.37
C ILE A 22 18.73 3.25 0.13
N VAL A 23 18.54 4.31 -0.65
CA VAL A 23 19.56 4.75 -1.61
C VAL A 23 19.97 6.19 -1.24
N PRO A 24 21.19 6.42 -0.72
CA PRO A 24 21.65 7.77 -0.46
C PRO A 24 21.80 8.51 -1.79
N VAL A 25 20.96 9.53 -2.00
CA VAL A 25 21.06 10.43 -3.14
C VAL A 25 22.32 11.29 -3.04
N ALA A 26 23.41 10.80 -3.63
CA ALA A 26 24.58 11.61 -3.91
C ALA A 26 24.20 12.66 -4.98
N SER A 27 24.02 13.89 -4.52
CA SER A 27 23.71 15.11 -5.27
C SER A 27 24.50 15.25 -6.58
N ALA A 28 23.81 15.21 -7.72
CA ALA A 28 24.17 15.90 -8.97
C ALA A 28 23.00 15.78 -9.97
N ALA A 29 22.51 16.94 -10.43
CA ALA A 29 21.29 17.12 -11.23
C ALA A 29 20.00 16.73 -10.48
N THR A 30 19.01 17.63 -10.41
CA THR A 30 17.67 17.31 -9.91
C THR A 30 17.18 16.09 -10.70
N PRO A 31 17.14 14.89 -10.10
CA PRO A 31 16.63 13.74 -10.81
C PRO A 31 15.18 14.06 -11.15
N ALA A 32 14.72 13.70 -12.35
CA ALA A 32 13.29 13.56 -12.56
C ALA A 32 12.76 12.72 -11.39
N ALA A 33 11.73 13.22 -10.69
CA ALA A 33 11.19 12.55 -9.51
C ALA A 33 11.01 11.07 -9.87
N ALA A 34 11.82 10.21 -9.26
CA ALA A 34 11.74 8.80 -9.53
C ALA A 34 10.36 8.36 -9.02
N GLU A 35 9.62 7.66 -9.86
CA GLU A 35 8.36 7.03 -9.44
C GLU A 35 8.70 6.08 -8.29
N GLU A 36 8.16 6.35 -7.10
CA GLU A 36 8.34 5.55 -5.89
C GLU A 36 6.98 5.05 -5.39
N VAL A 37 6.98 3.96 -4.61
CA VAL A 37 5.76 3.45 -3.98
C VAL A 37 5.53 4.23 -2.69
N SER A 38 4.49 5.06 -2.64
CA SER A 38 4.13 5.84 -1.45
C SER A 38 3.22 5.08 -0.50
N TYR A 39 2.21 4.39 -1.04
CA TYR A 39 1.24 3.63 -0.25
C TYR A 39 1.08 2.22 -0.78
N VAL A 40 0.67 1.32 0.10
CA VAL A 40 0.27 -0.03 -0.26
C VAL A 40 -1.14 -0.29 0.26
N ILE A 41 -1.93 -0.99 -0.55
CA ILE A 41 -3.27 -1.40 -0.16
C ILE A 41 -3.22 -2.91 0.11
N ILE A 42 -3.47 -3.26 1.36
CA ILE A 42 -3.45 -4.63 1.86
C ILE A 42 -4.86 -5.14 2.09
N ASP A 43 -5.02 -6.45 1.95
CA ASP A 43 -6.22 -7.17 2.32
C ASP A 43 -6.08 -7.64 3.77
N GLN A 44 -6.93 -7.11 4.64
CA GLN A 44 -7.04 -7.50 6.04
C GLN A 44 -8.48 -7.93 6.29
N ASP A 45 -8.69 -9.21 6.59
CA ASP A 45 -10.01 -9.80 6.86
C ASP A 45 -11.07 -9.49 5.78
N GLY A 46 -10.65 -9.40 4.51
CA GLY A 46 -11.51 -9.09 3.37
C GLY A 46 -11.85 -7.60 3.20
N LYS A 47 -11.27 -6.71 4.01
CA LYS A 47 -11.29 -5.26 3.82
C LYS A 47 -10.00 -4.80 3.17
N LEU A 48 -10.10 -3.83 2.26
CA LEU A 48 -8.93 -3.18 1.67
C LEU A 48 -8.51 -2.02 2.56
N VAL A 49 -7.26 -2.03 3.01
CA VAL A 49 -6.71 -1.01 3.91
C VAL A 49 -5.52 -0.37 3.24
N LYS A 50 -5.55 0.95 3.06
CA LYS A 50 -4.43 1.75 2.54
C LYS A 50 -3.54 2.19 3.69
N ILE A 51 -2.27 1.84 3.63
CA ILE A 51 -1.24 2.22 4.59
C ILE A 51 -0.01 2.76 3.86
N SER A 52 0.81 3.55 4.55
CA SER A 52 2.09 4.01 3.98
C SER A 52 3.06 2.84 3.81
N ILE A 53 4.06 3.00 2.93
CA ILE A 53 5.12 1.98 2.78
C ILE A 53 5.98 1.84 4.04
N GLU A 54 6.10 2.91 4.84
CA GLU A 54 6.80 2.93 6.12
C GLU A 54 6.06 2.09 7.17
N ASP A 55 4.74 2.26 7.23
CA ASP A 55 3.84 1.46 8.08
C ASP A 55 3.85 -0.02 7.70
N TYR A 56 3.83 -0.31 6.40
CA TYR A 56 3.94 -1.69 5.91
C TYR A 56 5.26 -2.34 6.31
N SER A 57 6.37 -1.60 6.25
CA SER A 57 7.68 -2.08 6.69
C SER A 57 7.70 -2.38 8.19
N THR A 58 7.01 -1.54 8.98
CA THR A 58 6.83 -1.75 10.43
C THR A 58 6.02 -3.02 10.72
N LEU A 59 4.94 -3.27 9.97
CA LEU A 59 4.15 -4.50 10.09
C LEU A 59 4.95 -5.76 9.78
N LEU A 60 5.75 -5.73 8.71
CA LEU A 60 6.65 -6.83 8.36
C LEU A 60 7.69 -7.08 9.46
N GLY A 61 8.24 -6.00 10.02
CA GLY A 61 9.17 -6.06 11.16
C GLY A 61 8.54 -6.63 12.43
N GLY A 62 7.24 -6.37 12.64
CA GLY A 62 6.43 -6.94 13.72
C GLY A 62 6.04 -8.41 13.51
N GLY A 63 6.44 -9.04 12.41
CA GLY A 63 6.13 -10.43 12.09
C GLY A 63 4.74 -10.63 11.47
N GLN A 64 4.02 -9.56 11.16
CA GLN A 64 2.81 -9.64 10.35
C GLN A 64 3.18 -9.78 8.88
N ASN A 65 2.38 -10.51 8.11
CA ASN A 65 2.61 -10.69 6.67
C ASN A 65 1.33 -10.39 5.88
N PRO A 66 0.87 -9.13 5.88
CA PRO A 66 -0.39 -8.75 5.25
C PRO A 66 -0.30 -8.92 3.72
N THR A 67 -1.41 -9.33 3.11
CA THR A 67 -1.44 -9.57 1.66
C THR A 67 -1.66 -8.27 0.91
N VAL A 68 -0.60 -7.76 0.25
CA VAL A 68 -0.71 -6.60 -0.65
C VAL A 68 -1.55 -6.97 -1.88
N LYS A 69 -2.51 -6.12 -2.22
CA LYS A 69 -3.37 -6.23 -3.40
C LYS A 69 -3.08 -5.13 -4.43
N TYR A 70 -2.77 -3.93 -3.95
CA TYR A 70 -2.45 -2.79 -4.80
C TYR A 70 -1.27 -2.00 -4.24
N ILE A 71 -0.61 -1.27 -5.12
CA ILE A 71 0.42 -0.29 -4.78
C ILE A 71 -0.01 1.07 -5.32
N THR A 72 0.27 2.14 -4.58
CA THR A 72 0.03 3.51 -5.02
C THR A 72 1.37 4.22 -5.12
N LEU A 73 1.62 4.83 -6.27
CA LEU A 73 2.85 5.56 -6.54
C LEU A 73 2.78 6.99 -6.00
N THR A 74 3.92 7.68 -6.01
CA THR A 74 4.05 9.09 -5.64
C THR A 74 3.18 10.04 -6.47
N ASN A 75 2.78 9.62 -7.67
CA ASN A 75 1.90 10.37 -8.57
C ASN A 75 0.39 10.11 -8.29
N GLU A 76 0.07 9.45 -7.17
CA GLU A 76 -1.28 9.06 -6.74
C GLU A 76 -1.96 8.00 -7.62
N GLU A 77 -1.27 7.47 -8.64
CA GLU A 77 -1.77 6.36 -9.44
C GLU A 77 -1.64 5.04 -8.68
N THR A 78 -2.70 4.24 -8.74
CA THR A 78 -2.76 2.95 -8.05
C THR A 78 -2.74 1.82 -9.08
N PHE A 79 -1.95 0.79 -8.82
CA PHE A 79 -1.79 -0.37 -9.71
C PHE A 79 -1.97 -1.65 -8.92
N THR A 80 -2.45 -2.71 -9.58
CA THR A 80 -2.57 -4.02 -8.95
C THR A 80 -1.19 -4.63 -8.70
N ILE A 81 -1.10 -5.45 -7.65
CA ILE A 81 0.14 -6.19 -7.36
C ILE A 81 0.51 -7.17 -8.47
N ASP A 82 -0.50 -7.69 -9.19
CA ASP A 82 -0.31 -8.57 -10.34
C ASP A 82 0.39 -7.82 -11.48
N GLN A 83 -0.09 -6.62 -11.86
CA GLN A 83 0.56 -5.76 -12.85
C GLN A 83 2.01 -5.45 -12.44
N PHE A 84 2.23 -5.04 -11.19
CA PHE A 84 3.57 -4.75 -10.69
C PHE A 84 4.49 -5.98 -10.74
N SER A 85 4.01 -7.15 -10.32
CA SER A 85 4.82 -8.38 -10.31
C SER A 85 5.13 -8.90 -11.71
N GLU A 86 4.23 -8.71 -12.68
CA GLU A 86 4.43 -9.08 -14.08
C GLU A 86 5.52 -8.21 -14.70
N VAL A 87 5.43 -6.90 -14.52
CA VAL A 87 6.42 -5.95 -15.03
C VAL A 87 7.76 -6.15 -14.32
N LEU A 88 7.78 -6.30 -12.99
CA LEU A 88 9.01 -6.57 -12.24
C LEU A 88 9.69 -7.87 -12.66
N GLY A 89 8.91 -8.91 -12.96
CA GLY A 89 9.42 -10.16 -13.51
C GLY A 89 10.02 -10.01 -14.92
N ALA A 90 9.61 -9.00 -15.68
CA ALA A 90 10.11 -8.71 -17.02
C ALA A 90 11.33 -7.78 -17.03
N THR A 91 11.34 -6.75 -16.17
CA THR A 91 12.40 -5.74 -16.07
C THR A 91 13.53 -6.18 -15.13
N LEU A 92 13.21 -6.92 -14.07
CA LEU A 92 14.10 -7.27 -12.94
C LEU A 92 14.70 -6.06 -12.20
N GLU A 93 14.19 -4.85 -12.45
CA GLU A 93 14.61 -3.61 -11.80
C GLU A 93 13.39 -2.82 -11.32
N LEU A 94 13.38 -2.44 -10.04
CA LEU A 94 12.25 -1.75 -9.41
C LEU A 94 11.99 -0.38 -10.04
N GLY A 95 13.02 0.46 -10.21
CA GLY A 95 12.85 1.78 -10.84
C GLY A 95 12.32 1.71 -12.28
N ALA A 96 12.79 0.75 -13.07
CA ALA A 96 12.29 0.50 -14.43
C ALA A 96 10.83 -0.02 -14.41
N THR A 97 10.47 -0.80 -13.39
CA THR A 97 9.10 -1.30 -13.20
C THR A 97 8.13 -0.16 -12.91
N LEU A 98 8.48 0.71 -11.97
CA LEU A 98 7.63 1.83 -11.56
C LEU A 98 7.44 2.82 -12.72
N THR A 99 8.53 3.14 -13.43
CA THR A 99 8.47 3.97 -14.64
C THR A 99 7.60 3.32 -15.73
N TYR A 100 7.71 2.00 -15.92
CA TYR A 100 6.91 1.31 -16.91
C TYR A 100 5.42 1.35 -16.56
N LEU A 101 5.05 1.09 -15.29
CA LEU A 101 3.67 1.16 -14.84
C LEU A 101 3.06 2.53 -15.08
N ALA A 102 3.71 3.60 -14.59
CA ALA A 102 3.24 4.98 -14.72
C ALA A 102 3.04 5.43 -16.18
N ASN A 103 3.83 4.90 -17.12
CA ASN A 103 3.77 5.33 -18.52
C ASN A 103 3.00 4.39 -19.45
N ASN A 104 2.77 3.13 -19.07
CA ASN A 104 2.28 2.10 -19.97
C ASN A 104 1.13 1.25 -19.41
N SER A 105 0.80 1.38 -18.12
CA SER A 105 -0.29 0.63 -17.50
C SER A 105 -1.46 1.55 -17.17
N GLU A 106 -2.68 1.02 -17.28
CA GLU A 106 -3.85 1.75 -16.83
C GLU A 106 -3.96 1.68 -15.30
N PRO A 107 -4.08 2.84 -14.61
CA PRO A 107 -4.27 2.86 -13.17
C PRO A 107 -5.61 2.22 -12.81
N THR A 108 -5.61 1.50 -11.69
CA THR A 108 -6.78 0.86 -11.10
C THR A 108 -7.24 1.65 -9.90
N ALA A 109 -8.53 1.99 -9.85
CA ALA A 109 -9.16 2.61 -8.68
C ALA A 109 -9.91 1.54 -7.85
N PRO A 110 -9.30 0.99 -6.80
CA PRO A 110 -9.99 0.06 -5.91
C PRO A 110 -11.14 0.75 -5.17
N SER A 111 -12.28 0.08 -5.07
CA SER A 111 -13.44 0.50 -4.26
C SER A 111 -13.36 -0.08 -2.84
N ASN A 112 -13.95 0.60 -1.85
CA ASN A 112 -14.01 0.18 -0.44
C ASN A 112 -12.62 0.09 0.22
N VAL A 113 -11.79 1.09 -0.02
CA VAL A 113 -10.49 1.22 0.63
C VAL A 113 -10.66 2.09 1.86
N SER A 114 -10.39 1.53 3.04
CA SER A 114 -10.30 2.28 4.29
C SER A 114 -8.87 2.75 4.49
N GLU A 115 -8.68 3.91 5.11
CA GLU A 115 -7.35 4.33 5.56
C GLU A 115 -6.98 3.52 6.81
N GLY A 116 -5.71 3.18 6.94
CA GLY A 116 -5.19 2.48 8.09
C GLY A 116 -3.91 3.13 8.58
N SER A 117 -3.68 3.03 9.89
CA SER A 117 -2.53 3.59 10.57
C SER A 117 -1.96 2.53 11.53
N ILE A 118 -0.65 2.57 11.77
CA ILE A 118 -0.01 1.69 12.75
C ILE A 118 -0.01 2.36 14.11
N VAL A 119 -0.71 1.75 15.08
CA VAL A 119 -0.72 2.20 16.47
C VAL A 119 -0.19 1.05 17.32
N ASP A 120 0.88 1.31 18.09
CA ASP A 120 1.53 0.30 18.94
C ASP A 120 1.98 -0.99 18.20
N GLY A 121 2.29 -0.88 16.91
CA GLY A 121 2.72 -2.02 16.08
C GLY A 121 1.58 -2.90 15.56
N GLU A 122 0.34 -2.49 15.79
CA GLU A 122 -0.85 -3.13 15.25
C GLU A 122 -1.49 -2.23 14.18
N LEU A 123 -2.03 -2.87 13.13
CA LEU A 123 -2.76 -2.18 12.08
C LEU A 123 -4.16 -1.82 12.57
N VAL A 124 -4.39 -0.52 12.77
CA VAL A 124 -5.68 0.04 13.08
C VAL A 124 -6.28 0.58 11.79
N VAL A 125 -7.39 -0.02 11.36
CA VAL A 125 -8.18 0.50 10.24
C VAL A 125 -9.01 1.66 10.78
N GLU A 126 -8.81 2.87 10.24
CA GLU A 126 -9.73 3.98 10.43
C GLU A 126 -10.99 3.66 9.62
N ASP A 127 -11.88 2.88 10.23
CA ASP A 127 -13.22 2.67 9.72
C ASP A 127 -13.94 4.02 9.81
N GLU A 128 -14.39 4.56 8.66
CA GLU A 128 -15.33 5.70 8.60
C GLU A 128 -16.71 5.32 9.15
N THR A 129 -16.76 4.79 10.37
CA THR A 129 -17.97 4.82 11.17
C THR A 129 -17.90 6.01 12.09
N PRO A 130 -18.65 7.11 11.84
CA PRO A 130 -19.34 7.71 12.95
C PRO A 130 -20.37 6.68 13.42
N GLU A 131 -19.95 5.66 14.17
CA GLU A 131 -20.82 5.12 15.20
C GLU A 131 -20.88 6.22 16.26
N GLU A 132 -21.70 7.22 15.95
CA GLU A 132 -22.25 8.12 16.93
C GLU A 132 -23.05 7.22 17.87
N ASN A 133 -22.37 6.70 18.89
CA ASN A 133 -22.98 6.36 20.16
C ASN A 133 -23.54 7.67 20.72
N SER A 134 -24.63 8.13 20.14
CA SER A 134 -25.58 9.03 20.76
C SER A 134 -26.25 8.24 21.89
N ASN A 135 -25.47 8.05 22.95
CA ASN A 135 -25.94 7.81 24.29
C ASN A 135 -26.66 9.09 24.75
N GLU A 136 -27.77 9.42 24.09
CA GLU A 136 -28.74 10.37 24.62
C GLU A 136 -29.53 9.65 25.72
N THR A 137 -28.82 9.40 26.82
CA THR A 137 -29.43 9.18 28.12
C THR A 137 -29.99 10.51 28.57
N PHE A 138 -31.12 10.94 27.99
CA PHE A 138 -31.92 12.00 28.59
C PHE A 138 -32.65 11.41 29.79
N PHE A 139 -31.95 11.36 30.91
CA PHE A 139 -32.57 11.57 32.20
C PHE A 139 -33.32 12.91 32.15
N TYR A 140 -34.64 12.90 32.27
CA TYR A 140 -35.30 13.25 33.53
C TYR A 140 -36.81 13.21 33.36
N ASN A 141 -37.44 12.39 34.19
CA ASN A 141 -38.72 12.71 34.80
C ASN A 141 -38.68 14.16 35.28
N LEU A 142 -39.44 15.05 34.63
CA LEU A 142 -39.98 16.22 35.31
C LEU A 142 -41.49 16.04 35.36
N ALA A 143 -41.91 15.32 36.40
CA ALA A 143 -43.24 15.50 36.96
C ALA A 143 -43.32 16.93 37.52
N ALA A 144 -44.26 17.72 37.02
CA ALA A 144 -45.05 18.74 37.74
C ALA A 144 -45.91 19.54 36.75
#